data_AF-A0A6L8C8B7-F1
#
_entry.id   AF-A0A6L8C8B7-F1
#
_cell.length_a   1.000
_cell.length_b   1.000
_cell.length_c   1.000
_cell.angle_alpha   90.00
_cell.angle_beta   90.00
_cell.angle_gamma   90.00
#
_symmetry.space_group_name_H-M   'P 1'
#
loop_
_entity.id
_entity.type
_entity.pdbx_description
1 polymer ?
#
loop_
_entity_poly.entity_id
_entity_poly.type
_entity_poly.pdbx_seq_one_letter_code
_entity_poly.pdbx_strand_id
1 'polypeptide(L)'
;MKHESITVRILDRDYPLLVQSSDVSTIYSVAENVNQRMKSFKEKHPEQPDLVAAVFTAMELSEELLGAKETSNVLLNAIDREADYLGRELTKALKHPDTSEQ
;
A
#
# COMPACT_ATOMS: atom_id res chain seq x y z
N MET A 1 18.91 -10.45 -12.32
CA MET A 1 17.65 -9.68 -12.45
C MET A 1 17.91 -8.51 -13.41
N LYS A 2 17.06 -8.30 -14.41
CA LYS A 2 17.26 -7.28 -15.47
C LYS A 2 16.78 -5.92 -14.95
N HIS A 3 17.63 -4.90 -15.12
CA HIS A 3 17.30 -3.51 -14.79
C HIS A 3 17.18 -2.69 -16.07
N GLU A 4 16.36 -1.65 -16.03
CA GLU A 4 16.10 -0.72 -17.10
C GLU A 4 16.26 0.71 -16.57
N SER A 5 16.90 1.56 -17.37
CA SER A 5 17.00 2.98 -17.08
C SER A 5 15.79 3.68 -17.66
N ILE A 6 15.01 4.34 -16.81
CA ILE A 6 13.85 5.12 -17.20
C ILE A 6 14.00 6.57 -16.73
N THR A 7 13.24 7.48 -17.31
CA THR A 7 13.15 8.87 -16.84
C THR A 7 11.72 9.16 -16.44
N VAL A 8 11.54 9.74 -15.25
CA VAL A 8 10.23 10.19 -14.74
C VAL A 8 10.27 11.70 -14.50
N ARG A 9 9.12 12.37 -14.66
CA ARG A 9 8.99 13.82 -14.41
C ARG A 9 8.17 14.08 -13.16
N ILE A 10 8.74 14.80 -12.20
CA ILE A 10 8.08 15.16 -10.93
C ILE A 10 8.35 16.64 -10.67
N LEU A 11 7.28 17.43 -10.48
CA LEU A 11 7.32 18.88 -10.25
C LEU A 11 8.25 19.60 -11.25
N ASP A 12 8.01 19.33 -12.54
CA ASP A 12 8.74 19.90 -13.69
C ASP A 12 10.25 19.58 -13.74
N ARG A 13 10.70 18.57 -12.98
CA ARG A 13 12.07 18.06 -13.00
C ARG A 13 12.10 16.62 -13.49
N ASP A 14 13.09 16.32 -14.33
CA ASP A 14 13.31 14.99 -14.87
C ASP A 14 14.33 14.22 -13.99
N TYR A 15 13.96 13.01 -13.57
CA TYR A 15 14.75 12.14 -12.72
C TYR A 15 15.06 10.82 -13.45
N PRO A 16 16.33 10.54 -13.76
CA PRO A 16 16.73 9.23 -14.28
C PRO A 16 16.75 8.20 -13.14
N LEU A 17 16.05 7.09 -13.31
CA LEU A 17 15.94 6.01 -12.34
C LEU A 17 16.38 4.68 -12.96
N LEU A 18 17.09 3.88 -12.17
CA LEU A 18 17.40 2.49 -12.51
C LEU A 18 16.39 1.58 -11.80
N VAL A 19 15.56 0.88 -12.57
CA VAL A 19 14.40 0.15 -12.05
C VAL A 19 14.47 -1.31 -12.52
N GLN A 20 13.94 -2.24 -11.73
CA GLN A 20 13.76 -3.62 -12.21
C GLN A 20 12.77 -3.63 -13.37
N SER A 21 13.08 -4.33 -14.47
CA SER A 21 12.23 -4.30 -15.67
C SER A 21 10.77 -4.73 -15.40
N SER A 22 10.51 -5.55 -14.37
CA SER A 22 9.16 -5.94 -13.95
C SER A 22 8.34 -4.79 -13.34
N ASP A 23 9.01 -3.78 -12.80
CA ASP A 23 8.39 -2.76 -11.96
C ASP A 23 8.23 -1.42 -12.68
N VAL A 24 8.70 -1.32 -13.93
CA VAL A 24 8.71 -0.07 -14.72
C VAL A 24 7.34 0.59 -14.75
N SER A 25 6.28 -0.16 -15.07
CA SER A 25 4.92 0.37 -15.10
C SER A 25 4.48 0.89 -13.71
N THR A 26 4.79 0.14 -12.65
CA THR A 26 4.45 0.52 -11.28
C THR A 26 5.19 1.79 -10.88
N ILE A 27 6.48 1.92 -11.19
CA ILE A 27 7.26 3.12 -10.88
C ILE A 27 6.73 4.35 -11.62
N TYR A 28 6.28 4.21 -12.88
CA TYR A 28 5.61 5.32 -13.57
C TYR A 28 4.34 5.77 -12.84
N SER A 29 3.49 4.82 -12.41
CA SER A 29 2.29 5.16 -11.63
C SER A 29 2.61 5.81 -10.29
N VAL A 30 3.64 5.34 -9.60
CA VAL A 30 4.11 5.94 -8.34
C VAL A 30 4.64 7.35 -8.56
N ALA A 31 5.47 7.56 -9.59
CA ALA A 31 6.01 8.88 -9.91
C ALA A 31 4.89 9.89 -10.24
N GLU A 32 3.87 9.46 -10.98
CA GLU A 32 2.71 10.31 -11.28
C GLU A 32 1.92 10.65 -10.02
N ASN A 33 1.71 9.70 -9.10
CA ASN A 33 1.06 9.97 -7.82
C ASN A 33 1.84 11.00 -6.98
N VAL A 34 3.17 10.84 -6.88
CA VAL A 34 4.05 11.80 -6.19
C VAL A 34 3.96 13.18 -6.85
N ASN A 35 4.00 13.25 -8.17
CA ASN A 35 3.89 14.49 -8.94
C ASN A 35 2.59 15.24 -8.63
N GLN A 36 1.45 14.54 -8.64
CA GLN A 36 0.15 15.14 -8.34
C GLN A 36 0.10 15.69 -6.91
N ARG A 37 0.59 14.95 -5.91
CA ARG A 37 0.63 15.42 -4.52
C ARG A 37 1.51 16.65 -4.33
N MET A 38 2.71 16.62 -4.91
CA MET A 38 3.63 17.75 -4.83
C MET A 38 3.04 18.99 -5.51
N LYS A 39 2.36 18.83 -6.66
CA LYS A 39 1.64 19.93 -7.32
C LYS A 39 0.53 20.48 -6.45
N SER A 40 -0.34 19.64 -5.89
CA SER A 40 -1.42 20.07 -5.00
C SER A 40 -0.89 20.78 -3.74
N PHE A 41 0.24 20.36 -3.18
CA PHE A 41 0.89 21.08 -2.08
C PHE A 41 1.39 22.46 -2.54
N LYS A 42 2.06 22.52 -3.69
CA LYS A 42 2.61 23.77 -4.26
C LYS A 42 1.52 24.76 -4.67
N GLU A 43 0.36 24.30 -5.12
CA GLU A 43 -0.80 25.15 -5.40
C GLU A 43 -1.33 25.84 -4.13
N LYS A 44 -1.31 25.14 -3.00
CA LYS A 44 -1.75 25.68 -1.69
C LYS A 44 -0.67 26.53 -1.02
N HIS A 45 0.59 26.24 -1.29
CA HIS A 45 1.75 26.85 -0.65
C HIS A 45 2.81 27.27 -1.69
N PRO A 46 2.48 28.24 -2.57
CA PRO A 46 3.36 28.65 -3.66
C PRO A 46 4.70 29.22 -3.18
N GLU A 47 4.74 29.78 -1.97
CA GLU A 47 5.94 30.34 -1.33
C GLU A 47 6.92 29.28 -0.82
N GLN A 48 6.46 28.04 -0.58
CA GLN A 48 7.31 26.99 -0.02
C GLN A 48 8.30 26.46 -1.07
N PRO A 49 9.56 26.17 -0.70
CA PRO A 49 10.51 25.55 -1.62
C PRO A 49 10.06 24.15 -2.09
N ASP A 50 10.45 23.76 -3.31
CA ASP A 50 10.16 22.44 -3.88
C ASP A 50 10.63 21.29 -2.98
N LEU A 51 11.78 21.46 -2.30
CA LEU A 51 12.30 20.49 -1.35
C LEU A 51 11.36 20.29 -0.16
N VAL A 52 10.73 21.37 0.34
CA VAL A 52 9.75 21.28 1.42
C VAL A 52 8.51 20.53 0.95
N ALA A 53 8.04 20.80 -0.28
CA ALA A 53 6.95 20.04 -0.88
C ALA A 53 7.28 18.54 -0.99
N ALA A 54 8.50 18.20 -1.42
CA ALA A 54 8.94 16.81 -1.51
C ALA A 54 8.98 16.10 -0.14
N VAL A 55 9.55 16.76 0.88
CA VAL A 55 9.61 16.23 2.25
C VAL A 55 8.20 16.04 2.81
N PHE A 56 7.32 17.02 2.62
CA PHE A 56 5.93 16.94 3.08
C PHE A 56 5.17 15.79 2.39
N THR A 57 5.28 15.67 1.07
CA THR A 57 4.67 14.57 0.32
C THR A 57 5.20 13.21 0.77
N ALA A 58 6.51 13.10 1.08
CA ALA A 58 7.07 11.87 1.63
C ALA A 58 6.50 11.52 3.01
N MET A 59 6.28 12.51 3.87
CA MET A 59 5.65 12.30 5.18
C MET A 59 4.19 11.84 5.04
N GLU A 60 3.40 12.51 4.20
CA GLU A 60 2.00 12.16 3.93
C GLU A 60 1.86 10.72 3.39
N LEU A 61 2.69 10.35 2.41
CA LEU A 61 2.71 8.98 1.88
C LEU A 61 3.10 7.94 2.93
N SER A 62 4.02 8.29 3.84
CA SER A 62 4.44 7.41 4.93
C SER A 62 3.32 7.21 5.95
N GLU A 63 2.59 8.27 6.28
CA GLU A 63 1.43 8.23 7.18
C GLU A 63 0.32 7.34 6.60
N GLU A 64 -0.01 7.50 5.32
CA GLU A 64 -0.99 6.63 4.65
C GLU A 64 -0.58 5.16 4.66
N LEU A 65 0.70 4.87 4.39
CA LEU A 65 1.21 3.51 4.43
C LEU A 65 1.11 2.90 5.84
N LEU A 66 1.37 3.69 6.88
CA LEU A 66 1.20 3.25 8.27
C LEU A 66 -0.27 2.94 8.57
N GLY A 67 -1.20 3.84 8.24
CA GLY A 67 -2.62 3.62 8.43
C GLY A 67 -3.16 2.40 7.65
N ALA A 68 -2.69 2.20 6.42
CA ALA A 68 -3.04 1.02 5.62
C ALA A 68 -2.54 -0.29 6.27
N LYS A 69 -1.32 -0.30 6.82
CA LYS A 69 -0.77 -1.47 7.54
C LYS A 69 -1.55 -1.77 8.80
N GLU A 70 -1.90 -0.76 9.60
CA GLU A 70 -2.70 -0.94 10.80
C GLU A 70 -4.08 -1.53 10.47
N THR A 71 -4.75 -0.99 9.45
CA THR A 71 -6.04 -1.50 8.98
C THR A 71 -5.92 -2.95 8.50
N SER A 72 -4.88 -3.27 7.72
CA SER A 72 -4.63 -4.64 7.26
C SER A 72 -4.40 -5.61 8.42
N ASN A 73 -3.64 -5.21 9.44
CA ASN A 73 -3.41 -6.03 10.63
C ASN A 73 -4.70 -6.29 11.41
N VAL A 74 -5.56 -5.28 11.56
CA VAL A 74 -6.87 -5.44 12.21
C VAL A 74 -7.74 -6.44 11.45
N LEU A 75 -7.78 -6.33 10.11
CA LEU A 75 -8.56 -7.25 9.27
C LEU A 75 -8.03 -8.68 9.32
N LEU A 76 -6.70 -8.87 9.22
CA LEU A 76 -6.09 -10.20 9.32
C LEU A 76 -6.38 -10.85 10.67
N ASN A 77 -6.25 -10.10 11.77
CA ASN A 77 -6.60 -10.61 13.10
C ASN A 77 -8.08 -10.99 13.23
N ALA A 78 -8.99 -10.27 12.57
CA ALA A 78 -10.40 -10.60 12.55
C ALA A 78 -10.66 -11.88 11.75
N ILE A 79 -10.01 -12.04 10.60
CA ILE A 79 -10.07 -13.25 9.76
C ILE A 79 -9.56 -14.46 10.54
N ASP A 80 -8.41 -14.35 11.21
CA ASP A 80 -7.82 -15.44 11.99
C ASP A 80 -8.75 -15.90 13.10
N ARG A 81 -9.38 -14.96 13.83
CA ARG A 81 -10.36 -15.28 14.87
C ARG A 81 -11.57 -16.02 14.32
N GLU A 82 -12.07 -15.60 13.16
CA GLU A 82 -13.23 -16.24 12.53
C GLU A 82 -12.86 -17.64 12.01
N ALA A 83 -11.68 -17.79 11.41
CA ALA A 83 -11.17 -19.09 10.97
C ALA A 83 -11.01 -20.06 12.15
N ASP A 84 -10.47 -19.61 13.29
CA ASP A 84 -10.36 -20.39 14.52
C ASP A 84 -11.73 -20.76 15.11
N TYR A 85 -12.69 -19.85 15.03
CA TYR A 85 -14.06 -20.12 15.46
C TYR A 85 -14.70 -21.21 14.58
N LEU A 86 -14.69 -21.03 13.27
CA LEU A 86 -15.26 -22.00 12.31
C LEU A 86 -14.56 -23.36 12.40
N GLY A 87 -13.23 -23.39 12.54
CA GLY A 87 -12.47 -24.63 12.70
C GLY A 87 -12.87 -25.41 13.97
N ARG A 88 -13.16 -24.70 15.08
CA ARG A 88 -13.68 -25.32 16.30
C ARG A 88 -15.09 -25.86 16.12
N GLU A 89 -15.98 -25.12 15.47
CA GLU A 89 -17.35 -25.56 15.22
C GLU A 89 -17.40 -26.78 14.31
N LEU A 90 -16.62 -26.79 13.22
CA LEU A 90 -16.47 -27.97 12.35
C LEU A 90 -15.93 -29.18 13.12
N THR A 91 -14.92 -28.97 13.97
CA THR A 91 -14.36 -30.06 14.80
C THR A 91 -15.41 -30.61 15.78
N LYS A 92 -16.26 -29.76 16.37
CA LYS A 92 -17.34 -30.21 17.25
C LYS A 92 -18.39 -31.02 16.47
N ALA A 93 -18.81 -30.53 15.31
CA ALA A 93 -19.79 -31.22 14.46
C ALA A 93 -19.27 -32.60 14.00
N LEU A 94 -17.98 -32.71 13.65
CA LEU A 94 -17.36 -33.97 13.25
C LEU A 94 -17.16 -34.95 14.42
N LYS A 95 -17.07 -34.47 15.66
CA LYS A 95 -16.97 -35.32 16.87
C LYS A 95 -18.33 -35.80 17.38
N HIS A 96 -19.41 -35.15 16.96
CA HIS A 96 -20.79 -35.58 17.18
C HIS A 96 -21.47 -35.82 15.83
N PRO A 97 -20.99 -36.79 15.01
CA PRO A 97 -21.77 -37.22 13.86
C PRO A 97 -23.02 -37.85 14.46
N ASP A 98 -24.17 -37.29 14.12
CA ASP A 98 -25.52 -37.78 14.42
C ASP A 98 -25.53 -39.22 14.98
N THR A 99 -25.75 -39.32 16.29
CA THR A 99 -26.38 -40.51 16.87
C THR A 99 -27.85 -40.47 16.48
N SER A 100 -28.11 -40.51 15.16
CA SER A 100 -29.43 -40.63 14.55
C SER A 100 -29.51 -41.99 13.87
N GLU A 101 -29.29 -43.03 14.67
CA GLU A 101 -29.87 -44.36 14.47
C GLU A 101 -30.47 -44.76 15.82
N GLN A 102 -31.75 -44.46 16.04
CA GLN A 102 -32.75 -45.33 16.69
C GLN A 102 -34.15 -44.90 16.25
#